data_AF-A0A8H5ETP1-F1
#
_entry.id   AF-A0A8H5ETP1-F1
#
_cell.length_a   1.000
_cell.length_b   1.000
_cell.length_c   1.000
_cell.angle_alpha   90.00
_cell.angle_beta   90.00
_cell.angle_gamma   90.00
#
_symmetry.space_group_name_H-M   'P 1'
#
loop_
_entity.id
_entity.type
_entity.pdbx_description
1 polymer ?
#
loop_
_entity_poly.entity_id
_entity_poly.type
_entity_poly.pdbx_seq_one_letter_code
_entity_poly.pdbx_strand_id
1 'polypeptide(L)'
;MAGPPASRQRPSEDGMSVSYIDNGDYIKVRGVAFGSAGAKSFSARVSSATSGGKINLHSGSATGTLVDMFTVSGTSSWTTWTTVSCPVSGATGTQDLYLVITGGSGSLFNFNWWQFSSSGSVASSNTTPPASSSSTPKTTTSPASTTTLSGSCTTLYGQCGGQGWAGPTCCSSGTCKYSNDYYSQCL
;
A
#
# COMPACT_ATOMS: atom_id res chain seq x y z
N MET A 1 -41.57 18.86 -1.26
CA MET A 1 -40.45 19.15 -0.36
C MET A 1 -39.74 17.83 -0.09
N ALA A 2 -38.63 17.55 -0.77
CA ALA A 2 -37.87 16.32 -0.57
C ALA A 2 -36.88 16.54 0.58
N GLY A 3 -36.99 15.75 1.65
CA GLY A 3 -36.05 15.78 2.78
C GLY A 3 -34.63 15.40 2.35
N PRO A 4 -33.60 15.84 3.09
CA PRO A 4 -32.22 15.52 2.75
C PRO A 4 -32.02 13.99 2.79
N PRO A 5 -31.33 13.40 1.80
CA PRO A 5 -31.07 11.96 1.81
C PRO A 5 -30.18 11.60 2.99
N ALA A 6 -30.57 10.54 3.70
CA ALA A 6 -29.87 9.97 4.83
C ALA A 6 -28.36 9.84 4.55
N SER A 7 -27.55 10.43 5.42
CA SER A 7 -26.10 10.32 5.39
C SER A 7 -25.69 8.85 5.42
N ARG A 8 -24.89 8.41 4.45
CA ARG A 8 -24.24 7.10 4.46
C ARG A 8 -23.34 6.99 5.69
N GLN A 9 -23.87 6.44 6.77
CA GLN A 9 -23.07 5.87 7.84
C GLN A 9 -22.64 4.49 7.32
N ARG A 10 -21.34 4.31 7.04
CA ARG A 10 -20.80 2.98 6.73
C ARG A 10 -21.10 2.04 7.91
N PRO A 11 -21.31 0.74 7.67
CA PRO A 11 -21.48 -0.23 8.75
C PRO A 11 -20.21 -0.16 9.60
N SER A 12 -20.41 0.45 10.77
CA SER A 12 -19.55 0.57 11.92
C SER A 12 -18.03 0.56 11.69
N GLU A 13 -17.39 1.65 12.08
CA GLU A 13 -15.93 1.86 12.08
C GLU A 13 -15.25 0.97 13.15
N ASP A 14 -15.73 -0.26 13.34
CA ASP A 14 -15.36 -1.25 14.36
C ASP A 14 -14.09 -2.04 14.00
N GLY A 15 -13.34 -1.55 13.02
CA GLY A 15 -12.02 -2.08 12.68
C GLY A 15 -10.96 -1.63 13.69
N MET A 16 -9.94 -2.45 13.90
CA MET A 16 -8.80 -2.05 14.73
C MET A 16 -8.10 -0.84 14.11
N SER A 17 -7.69 0.09 14.96
CA SER A 17 -6.86 1.22 14.58
C SER A 17 -5.71 1.38 15.56
N VAL A 18 -4.61 1.92 15.06
CA VAL A 18 -3.51 2.36 15.92
C VAL A 18 -3.96 3.67 16.57
N SER A 19 -3.87 3.74 17.90
CA SER A 19 -4.31 4.85 18.74
C SER A 19 -3.26 5.13 19.81
N TYR A 20 -3.44 6.18 20.62
CA TYR A 20 -2.44 6.66 21.58
C TYR A 20 -1.08 6.93 20.91
N ILE A 21 -1.14 7.53 19.72
CA ILE A 21 0.03 7.86 18.91
C ILE A 21 0.53 9.24 19.35
N ASP A 22 1.69 9.27 19.97
CA ASP A 22 2.35 10.49 20.43
C ASP A 22 3.48 10.91 19.48
N ASN A 23 3.98 12.14 19.67
CA ASN A 23 5.13 12.63 18.91
C ASN A 23 6.38 11.75 19.17
N GLY A 24 6.94 11.21 18.09
CA GLY A 24 8.12 10.33 18.11
C GLY A 24 7.81 8.85 17.89
N ASP A 25 6.54 8.45 17.99
CA ASP A 25 6.13 7.08 17.69
C ASP A 25 6.31 6.74 16.22
N TYR A 26 6.49 5.46 15.91
CA TYR A 26 6.59 5.00 14.53
C TYR A 26 6.01 3.62 14.30
N ILE A 27 5.56 3.40 13.07
CA ILE A 27 5.22 2.07 12.55
C ILE A 27 6.30 1.66 11.56
N LYS A 28 6.83 0.44 11.71
CA LYS A 28 7.80 -0.15 10.78
C LYS A 28 7.17 -1.29 10.00
N VAL A 29 7.34 -1.28 8.67
CA VAL A 29 7.00 -2.39 7.78
C VAL A 29 8.25 -2.81 7.03
N ARG A 30 8.63 -4.09 7.15
CA ARG A 30 9.85 -4.59 6.51
C ARG A 30 9.60 -4.98 5.06
N GLY A 31 10.59 -4.71 4.20
CA GLY A 31 10.62 -5.21 2.82
C GLY A 31 9.42 -4.81 1.96
N VAL A 32 8.96 -3.56 2.05
CA VAL A 32 7.90 -3.05 1.18
C VAL A 32 8.43 -2.94 -0.25
N ALA A 33 7.80 -3.65 -1.18
CA ALA A 33 8.18 -3.70 -2.58
C ALA A 33 7.40 -2.66 -3.41
N PHE A 34 8.04 -1.52 -3.69
CA PHE A 34 7.49 -0.44 -4.54
C PHE A 34 7.74 -0.66 -6.04
N GLY A 35 8.62 -1.60 -6.38
CA GLY A 35 9.03 -1.86 -7.76
C GLY A 35 9.93 -0.76 -8.34
N SER A 36 10.44 -0.96 -9.55
CA SER A 36 11.38 -0.03 -10.20
C SER A 36 10.75 1.32 -10.56
N ALA A 37 9.46 1.33 -10.94
CA ALA A 37 8.71 2.54 -11.24
C ALA A 37 8.39 3.39 -9.99
N GLY A 38 8.37 2.72 -8.83
CA GLY A 38 8.07 3.31 -7.53
C GLY A 38 6.60 3.68 -7.32
N ALA A 39 6.29 4.08 -6.09
CA ALA A 39 5.00 4.68 -5.77
C ALA A 39 4.92 6.13 -6.26
N LYS A 40 3.69 6.57 -6.53
CA LYS A 40 3.33 7.92 -6.98
C LYS A 40 2.39 8.64 -6.04
N SER A 41 1.66 7.91 -5.20
CA SER A 41 0.87 8.50 -4.13
C SER A 41 0.79 7.59 -2.90
N PHE A 42 0.53 8.21 -1.77
CA PHE A 42 0.24 7.56 -0.50
C PHE A 42 -1.11 8.07 0.00
N SER A 43 -1.94 7.17 0.51
CA SER A 43 -3.20 7.51 1.18
C SER A 43 -3.24 6.89 2.57
N ALA A 44 -3.88 7.59 3.49
CA ALA A 44 -4.03 7.22 4.89
C ALA A 44 -5.46 7.47 5.36
N ARG A 45 -6.02 6.56 6.16
CA ARG A 45 -7.29 6.75 6.87
C ARG A 45 -7.01 7.09 8.32
N VAL A 46 -7.42 8.29 8.72
CA VAL A 46 -7.07 8.90 10.00
C VAL A 46 -8.27 9.59 10.64
N SER A 47 -8.22 9.76 11.95
CA SER A 47 -9.14 10.61 12.72
C SER A 47 -8.38 11.35 13.82
N SER A 48 -8.79 12.55 14.17
CA SER A 48 -8.14 13.37 15.19
C SER A 48 -9.14 14.31 15.84
N ALA A 49 -9.24 14.28 17.16
CA ALA A 49 -9.98 15.29 17.93
C ALA A 49 -9.10 16.49 18.32
N THR A 50 -7.83 16.52 17.89
CA THR A 50 -6.88 17.60 18.18
C THR A 50 -6.56 18.38 16.90
N SER A 51 -5.48 19.17 16.90
CA SER A 51 -4.95 19.78 15.67
C SER A 51 -4.34 18.76 14.69
N GLY A 52 -4.20 17.49 15.10
CA GLY A 52 -3.55 16.44 14.32
C GLY A 52 -2.03 16.49 14.42
N GLY A 53 -1.35 16.07 13.37
CA GLY A 53 0.10 15.92 13.35
C GLY A 53 0.63 15.64 11.94
N LYS A 54 1.75 14.92 11.85
CA LYS A 54 2.41 14.59 10.59
C LYS A 54 2.82 13.13 10.56
N ILE A 55 2.73 12.53 9.38
CA ILE A 55 3.30 11.22 9.06
C ILE A 55 4.50 11.47 8.13
N ASN A 56 5.70 11.18 8.63
CA ASN A 56 6.94 11.26 7.86
C ASN A 56 7.26 9.86 7.34
N LEU A 57 7.33 9.71 6.02
CA LEU A 57 7.67 8.44 5.38
C LEU A 57 9.18 8.35 5.25
N HIS A 58 9.83 7.49 6.03
CA HIS A 58 11.27 7.23 5.94
C HIS A 58 11.56 5.85 5.34
N SER A 59 12.62 5.78 4.54
CA SER A 59 13.17 4.53 4.00
C SER A 59 14.36 4.04 4.84
N GLY A 60 14.40 2.74 5.12
CA GLY A 60 15.51 2.03 5.78
C GLY A 60 15.53 2.12 7.31
N SER A 61 15.38 3.32 7.89
CA SER A 61 15.32 3.54 9.34
C SER A 61 14.35 4.67 9.71
N ALA A 62 14.03 4.82 11.00
CA ALA A 62 13.18 5.92 11.50
C ALA A 62 13.80 7.32 11.29
N THR A 63 15.10 7.40 11.01
CA THR A 63 15.81 8.64 10.68
C THR A 63 16.47 8.56 9.29
N GLY A 64 16.03 7.61 8.47
CA GLY A 64 16.60 7.34 7.15
C GLY A 64 16.18 8.39 6.13
N THR A 65 16.30 8.08 4.84
CA THR A 65 15.89 9.01 3.77
C THR A 65 14.41 9.34 3.90
N LEU A 66 14.09 10.63 4.04
CA LEU A 66 12.71 11.12 4.01
C LEU A 66 12.19 11.03 2.58
N VAL A 67 11.21 10.17 2.37
CA VAL A 67 10.51 9.97 1.10
C VAL A 67 9.50 11.09 0.90
N ASP A 68 8.66 11.35 1.91
CA ASP A 68 7.70 12.45 1.91
C ASP A 68 7.21 12.76 3.33
N MET A 69 6.58 13.91 3.51
CA MET A 69 5.95 14.35 4.75
C MET A 69 4.50 14.73 4.49
N PHE A 70 3.60 14.07 5.22
CA PHE A 70 2.17 14.28 5.08
C PHE A 70 1.56 14.88 6.35
N THR A 71 0.65 15.86 6.21
CA THR A 71 -0.01 16.53 7.35
C THR A 71 -1.41 15.95 7.59
N VAL A 72 -1.63 15.43 8.80
CA VAL A 72 -2.95 15.00 9.29
C VAL A 72 -3.59 16.16 10.02
N SER A 73 -4.67 16.71 9.49
CA SER A 73 -5.46 17.76 10.15
C SER A 73 -6.47 17.18 11.13
N GLY A 74 -6.92 18.00 12.08
CA GLY A 74 -8.05 17.70 12.95
C GLY A 74 -9.31 17.33 12.17
N THR A 75 -10.02 16.28 12.61
CA THR A 75 -11.23 15.75 11.95
C THR A 75 -12.48 15.91 12.80
N SER A 76 -12.43 16.71 13.86
CA SER A 76 -13.49 17.01 14.85
C SER A 76 -13.76 15.94 15.93
N SER A 77 -13.36 14.68 15.74
CA SER A 77 -13.51 13.62 16.75
C SER A 77 -12.55 12.45 16.49
N TRP A 78 -12.24 11.68 17.53
CA TRP A 78 -11.48 10.42 17.46
C TRP A 78 -12.16 9.34 16.62
N THR A 79 -13.46 9.48 16.39
CA THR A 79 -14.26 8.56 15.57
C THR A 79 -14.77 9.21 14.29
N THR A 80 -14.33 10.42 13.95
CA THR A 80 -14.64 11.02 12.64
C THR A 80 -13.48 10.76 11.70
N TRP A 81 -13.64 9.77 10.83
CA TRP A 81 -12.57 9.31 9.97
C TRP A 81 -12.60 9.98 8.60
N THR A 82 -11.43 10.41 8.15
CA THR A 82 -11.21 10.91 6.79
C THR A 82 -10.10 10.13 6.10
N THR A 83 -10.14 10.10 4.78
CA THR A 83 -9.04 9.59 3.96
C THR A 83 -8.33 10.76 3.34
N VAL A 84 -7.03 10.80 3.55
CA VAL A 84 -6.14 11.81 3.02
C VAL A 84 -5.15 11.17 2.07
N SER A 85 -4.77 11.90 1.03
CA SER A 85 -3.88 11.41 -0.02
C SER A 85 -2.88 12.50 -0.39
N CYS A 86 -1.63 12.11 -0.67
CA CYS A 86 -0.61 13.00 -1.20
C CYS A 86 0.19 12.31 -2.32
N PRO A 87 0.74 13.08 -3.26
CA PRO A 87 1.77 12.55 -4.15
C PRO A 87 2.97 12.06 -3.30
N VAL A 88 3.70 11.09 -3.82
CA VAL A 88 4.95 10.61 -3.23
C VAL A 88 5.96 10.39 -4.36
N SER A 89 7.23 10.67 -4.07
CA SER A 89 8.34 10.36 -4.96
C SER A 89 9.48 9.69 -4.18
N GLY A 90 10.37 8.97 -4.87
CA GLY A 90 11.54 8.35 -4.24
C GLY A 90 11.30 7.01 -3.53
N ALA A 91 10.06 6.53 -3.42
CA ALA A 91 9.76 5.17 -2.96
C ALA A 91 9.89 4.18 -4.12
N THR A 92 11.06 3.57 -4.32
CA THR A 92 11.36 2.59 -5.37
C THR A 92 12.02 1.34 -4.80
N GLY A 93 12.06 0.26 -5.58
CA GLY A 93 12.69 -1.00 -5.17
C GLY A 93 12.00 -1.67 -4.00
N THR A 94 12.76 -2.38 -3.17
CA THR A 94 12.29 -3.01 -1.95
C THR A 94 13.03 -2.41 -0.76
N GLN A 95 12.30 -1.86 0.21
CA GLN A 95 12.89 -1.15 1.34
C GLN A 95 12.06 -1.34 2.62
N ASP A 96 12.72 -1.27 3.78
CA ASP A 96 11.99 -1.11 5.05
C ASP A 96 11.37 0.29 5.07
N LEU A 97 10.08 0.36 5.40
CA LEU A 97 9.32 1.60 5.47
C LEU A 97 9.03 1.95 6.93
N TYR A 98 9.24 3.21 7.29
CA TYR A 98 8.90 3.77 8.59
C TYR A 98 7.91 4.92 8.41
N LEU A 99 6.80 4.86 9.14
CA LEU A 99 5.83 5.95 9.27
C LEU A 99 6.11 6.60 10.62
N VAL A 100 6.92 7.65 10.63
CA VAL A 100 7.35 8.34 11.84
C VAL A 100 6.40 9.49 12.11
N ILE A 101 5.84 9.53 13.32
CA ILE A 101 4.82 10.49 13.68
C ILE A 101 5.46 11.68 14.39
N THR A 102 5.14 12.88 13.93
CA THR A 102 5.59 14.13 14.56
C THR A 102 4.43 15.08 14.80
N GLY A 103 4.49 15.86 15.86
CA GLY A 103 3.40 16.75 16.25
C GLY A 103 3.63 17.41 17.61
N GLY A 104 2.53 17.90 18.19
CA GLY A 104 2.54 18.45 19.55
C GLY A 104 2.63 17.37 20.62
N SER A 105 2.31 17.74 21.86
CA SER A 105 2.25 16.81 22.99
C SER A 105 0.91 16.07 23.07
N GLY A 106 0.94 14.83 23.54
CA GLY A 106 -0.22 13.96 23.69
C GLY A 106 -0.69 13.34 22.37
N SER A 107 -1.76 12.55 22.46
CA SER A 107 -2.26 11.75 21.33
C SER A 107 -2.63 12.65 20.15
N LEU A 108 -2.09 12.33 18.97
CA LEU A 108 -2.17 13.19 17.78
C LEU A 108 -3.35 12.81 16.88
N PHE A 109 -3.47 11.54 16.51
CA PHE A 109 -4.52 11.01 15.65
C PHE A 109 -4.59 9.48 15.80
N ASN A 110 -5.74 8.89 15.45
CA ASN A 110 -5.84 7.46 15.20
C ASN A 110 -5.54 7.17 13.74
N PHE A 111 -4.99 5.99 13.46
CA PHE A 111 -4.57 5.56 12.14
C PHE A 111 -5.10 4.15 11.84
N ASN A 112 -5.94 4.04 10.81
CA ASN A 112 -6.66 2.79 10.52
C ASN A 112 -5.97 1.99 9.40
N TRP A 113 -5.84 2.59 8.21
CA TRP A 113 -5.20 1.94 7.08
C TRP A 113 -4.39 2.93 6.25
N TRP A 114 -3.51 2.40 5.42
CA TRP A 114 -2.77 3.16 4.41
C TRP A 114 -2.57 2.34 3.14
N GLN A 115 -2.29 3.04 2.04
CA GLN A 115 -1.97 2.41 0.75
C GLN A 115 -1.01 3.29 -0.05
N PHE A 116 -0.17 2.65 -0.86
CA PHE A 116 0.52 3.33 -1.97
C PHE A 116 -0.17 3.02 -3.29
N SER A 117 -0.05 3.93 -4.26
CA SER A 117 -0.45 3.69 -5.65
C SER A 117 0.71 3.99 -6.58
N SER A 118 0.89 3.15 -7.61
CA SER A 118 1.89 3.32 -8.67
C SER A 118 1.39 4.18 -9.83
N SER A 119 0.08 4.48 -9.89
CA SER A 119 -0.49 5.47 -10.81
C SER A 119 -0.60 6.79 -10.06
N GLY A 120 -0.03 7.85 -10.64
CA GLY A 120 -0.10 9.22 -10.11
C GLY A 120 -1.51 9.78 -10.24
N SER A 121 -2.45 9.23 -9.49
CA SER A 121 -3.79 9.79 -9.35
C SER A 121 -3.71 10.92 -8.33
N VAL A 122 -3.31 12.10 -8.78
CA VAL A 122 -3.62 13.35 -8.10
C VAL A 122 -5.12 13.60 -8.22
N ALA A 123 -5.91 12.90 -7.42
CA ALA A 123 -7.31 13.22 -7.21
C ALA A 123 -7.42 13.94 -5.85
N SER A 124 -7.04 15.21 -5.82
CA SER A 124 -7.70 16.16 -4.92
C SER A 124 -9.02 16.54 -5.56
N SER A 125 -10.05 15.74 -5.30
CA SER A 125 -11.42 16.17 -5.46
C SER A 125 -12.23 15.60 -4.32
N ASN A 126 -12.78 16.51 -3.53
CA ASN A 126 -13.78 16.25 -2.52
C ASN A 126 -15.07 15.76 -3.20
N THR A 127 -15.09 14.52 -3.71
CA THR A 127 -16.26 13.85 -4.29
C THR A 127 -15.99 12.36 -4.48
N THR A 128 -16.69 11.56 -3.67
CA THR A 128 -17.27 10.23 -3.93
C THR A 128 -16.53 9.29 -4.91
N PRO A 129 -15.93 8.19 -4.41
CA PRO A 129 -15.41 7.11 -5.25
C PRO A 129 -16.52 6.45 -6.08
N PRO A 130 -16.25 6.05 -7.33
CA PRO A 130 -17.10 5.08 -8.01
C PRO A 130 -17.08 3.76 -7.21
N ALA A 131 -18.26 3.16 -7.06
CA ALA A 131 -18.42 1.85 -6.48
C ALA A 131 -17.62 0.81 -7.30
N SER A 132 -16.81 -0.01 -6.62
CA SER A 132 -16.38 -1.31 -7.14
C SER A 132 -17.59 -2.23 -7.23
N SER A 133 -17.88 -2.71 -8.43
CA SER A 133 -18.63 -3.93 -8.68
C SER A 133 -17.74 -5.15 -8.40
N SER A 134 -18.26 -6.07 -7.60
CA SER A 134 -17.69 -7.39 -7.33
C SER A 134 -18.20 -8.42 -8.35
N SER A 135 -17.30 -9.15 -9.01
CA SER A 135 -17.61 -10.44 -9.63
C SER A 135 -16.42 -11.39 -9.53
N THR A 136 -16.65 -12.54 -8.90
CA THR A 136 -15.73 -13.68 -8.68
C THR A 136 -15.50 -14.53 -9.97
N PRO A 137 -14.59 -15.52 -10.00
CA PRO A 137 -13.50 -15.60 -10.98
C PRO A 137 -13.73 -16.52 -12.19
N LYS A 138 -13.05 -16.24 -13.32
CA LYS A 138 -12.78 -17.18 -14.41
C LYS A 138 -11.42 -16.89 -15.08
N THR A 139 -10.74 -17.99 -15.40
CA THR A 139 -9.39 -18.19 -15.93
C THR A 139 -9.12 -17.59 -17.32
N THR A 140 -7.86 -17.12 -17.52
CA THR A 140 -7.06 -17.09 -18.78
C THR A 140 -7.57 -16.09 -19.85
N THR A 141 -6.84 -15.11 -20.40
CA THR A 141 -5.53 -15.14 -21.07
C THR A 141 -5.15 -13.70 -21.45
N SER A 142 -3.88 -13.33 -21.33
CA SER A 142 -3.28 -12.13 -21.91
C SER A 142 -2.83 -12.40 -23.36
N PRO A 143 -2.92 -11.45 -24.29
CA PRO A 143 -1.94 -11.30 -25.38
C PRO A 143 -1.10 -10.04 -25.09
N ALA A 144 0.10 -10.21 -24.56
CA ALA A 144 1.37 -10.39 -25.29
C ALA A 144 1.98 -9.05 -25.76
N SER A 145 3.02 -8.66 -25.02
CA SER A 145 4.32 -8.14 -25.42
C SER A 145 4.41 -7.30 -26.70
N THR A 146 5.13 -6.17 -26.64
CA THR A 146 5.83 -5.70 -27.83
C THR A 146 6.86 -6.79 -28.19
N THR A 147 6.52 -7.59 -29.21
CA THR A 147 7.35 -8.43 -30.10
C THR A 147 8.79 -8.67 -29.62
N THR A 148 9.30 -9.88 -29.39
CA THR A 148 8.97 -11.27 -29.80
C THR A 148 10.01 -12.12 -29.04
N LEU A 149 9.67 -13.12 -28.24
CA LEU A 149 9.34 -14.47 -28.70
C LEU A 149 8.91 -15.29 -27.47
N SER A 150 7.64 -15.72 -27.47
CA SER A 150 7.02 -16.89 -26.81
C SER A 150 7.25 -17.18 -25.32
N GLY A 151 6.15 -17.60 -24.68
CA GLY A 151 6.15 -18.19 -23.34
C GLY A 151 7.21 -19.28 -23.18
N SER A 152 7.54 -19.64 -21.94
CA SER A 152 6.74 -20.67 -21.30
C SER A 152 7.11 -20.68 -19.82
N CYS A 153 6.11 -20.90 -18.97
CA CYS A 153 6.40 -21.44 -17.66
C CYS A 153 7.25 -22.72 -17.81
N THR A 154 8.25 -22.90 -16.96
CA THR A 154 9.20 -24.02 -17.03
C THR A 154 8.44 -25.36 -16.87
N THR A 155 8.93 -26.46 -17.43
CA THR A 155 8.26 -27.79 -17.32
C THR A 155 8.30 -28.35 -15.90
N LEU A 156 7.48 -29.36 -15.60
CA LEU A 156 7.63 -30.13 -14.35
C LEU A 156 9.08 -30.62 -14.24
N TYR A 157 9.69 -30.45 -13.07
CA TYR A 157 11.12 -30.60 -12.78
C TYR A 157 12.07 -29.53 -13.36
N GLY A 158 11.55 -28.46 -13.99
CA GLY A 158 12.33 -27.33 -14.47
C GLY A 158 12.58 -26.24 -13.42
N GLN A 159 13.61 -25.42 -13.62
CA GLN A 159 13.94 -24.31 -12.71
C GLN A 159 12.95 -23.15 -12.90
N CYS A 160 12.35 -22.72 -11.79
CA CYS A 160 11.34 -21.67 -11.72
C CYS A 160 11.73 -20.53 -10.77
N GLY A 161 12.97 -20.49 -10.28
CA GLY A 161 13.44 -19.46 -9.38
C GLY A 161 14.84 -19.70 -8.85
N GLY A 162 15.36 -18.72 -8.12
CA GLY A 162 16.72 -18.70 -7.58
C GLY A 162 17.37 -17.33 -7.72
N GLN A 163 18.26 -16.97 -6.80
CA GLN A 163 19.06 -15.75 -6.91
C GLN A 163 19.89 -15.76 -8.20
N GLY A 164 19.73 -14.72 -9.02
CA GLY A 164 20.40 -14.60 -10.33
C GLY A 164 19.73 -15.34 -11.49
N TRP A 165 18.60 -16.02 -11.26
CA TRP A 165 17.85 -16.69 -12.33
C TRP A 165 17.06 -15.68 -13.17
N ALA A 166 17.39 -15.59 -14.47
CA ALA A 166 16.71 -14.73 -15.44
C ALA A 166 15.60 -15.44 -16.23
N GLY A 167 15.38 -16.73 -15.95
CA GLY A 167 14.38 -17.55 -16.64
C GLY A 167 12.97 -17.43 -16.04
N PRO A 168 12.02 -18.24 -16.53
CA PRO A 168 10.63 -18.18 -16.12
C PRO A 168 10.46 -18.46 -14.62
N THR A 169 9.60 -17.69 -13.96
CA THR A 169 9.30 -17.82 -12.53
C THR A 169 8.02 -18.62 -12.24
N CYS A 170 7.45 -19.26 -13.26
CA CYS A 170 6.22 -20.04 -13.19
C CYS A 170 6.42 -21.45 -13.74
N CYS A 171 5.57 -22.39 -13.31
CA CYS A 171 5.56 -23.80 -13.71
C CYS A 171 4.41 -24.08 -14.67
N SER A 172 4.68 -24.79 -15.78
CA SER A 172 3.64 -25.23 -16.73
C SER A 172 2.85 -26.43 -16.20
N SER A 173 3.44 -27.19 -15.28
CA SER A 173 2.79 -28.19 -14.44
C SER A 173 3.51 -28.25 -13.09
N GLY A 174 2.77 -28.48 -12.00
CA GLY A 174 3.28 -28.40 -10.63
C GLY A 174 3.31 -26.98 -10.05
N THR A 175 3.83 -26.84 -8.84
CA THR A 175 4.05 -25.57 -8.14
C THR A 175 5.54 -25.29 -8.02
N CYS A 176 5.94 -24.03 -8.12
CA CYS A 176 7.35 -23.65 -7.92
C CYS A 176 7.72 -23.85 -6.45
N LYS A 177 8.43 -24.94 -6.15
CA LYS A 177 8.89 -25.28 -4.81
C LYS A 177 10.31 -24.78 -4.62
N TYR A 178 10.50 -23.99 -3.58
CA TYR A 178 11.81 -23.54 -3.14
C TYR A 178 12.64 -24.74 -2.69
N SER A 179 13.83 -24.90 -3.25
CA SER A 179 14.80 -25.93 -2.86
C SER A 179 15.97 -25.31 -2.11
N ASN A 180 16.53 -24.21 -2.64
CA ASN A 180 17.52 -23.38 -1.96
C ASN A 180 17.55 -21.96 -2.56
N ASP A 181 18.40 -21.10 -2.00
CA ASP A 181 18.48 -19.68 -2.36
C ASP A 181 18.78 -19.42 -3.84
N TYR A 182 19.47 -20.33 -4.52
CA TYR A 182 19.83 -20.20 -5.94
C TYR A 182 18.97 -21.06 -6.87
N TYR A 183 18.04 -21.85 -6.32
CA TYR A 183 17.30 -22.84 -7.09
C TYR A 183 15.92 -23.14 -6.51
N SER A 184 14.90 -22.92 -7.34
CA SER A 184 13.53 -23.40 -7.12
C SER A 184 13.09 -24.23 -8.32
N GLN A 185 12.37 -25.33 -8.08
CA GLN A 185 11.97 -26.30 -9.11
C GLN A 185 10.47 -26.51 -9.14
N CYS A 186 9.91 -26.78 -10.31
CA CYS A 186 8.52 -27.20 -10.45
C CYS A 186 8.32 -28.64 -10.03
N LEU A 187 7.42 -28.87 -9.07
CA LEU A 187 7.03 -30.20 -8.58
C LEU A 187 5.52 -30.30 -8.43
#